data_AF-A0A8T5F4V8-F1
#
_entry.id   AF-A0A8T5F4V8-F1
#
_cell.length_a   1.000
_cell.length_b   1.000
_cell.length_c   1.000
_cell.angle_alpha   90.00
_cell.angle_beta   90.00
_cell.angle_gamma   90.00
#
_symmetry.space_group_name_H-M   'P 1'
#
loop_
_entity.id
_entity.type
_entity.pdbx_description
1 polymer ?
#
loop_
_entity_poly.entity_id
_entity_poly.type
_entity_poly.pdbx_seq_one_letter_code
_entity_poly.pdbx_strand_id
1 'polypeptide(L)'
;MDINDILRKEEFRELENFLNREMHTLAGDFLMGRMLEVFNSGLVVRNWFYSKLPALDYDRPYDYCKDGRGREVEEVLGRIEHGIYS
;
A
#
# COMPACT_ATOMS: atom_id res chain seq x y z
N MET A 1 -0.56 -27.31 19.43
CA MET A 1 -0.20 -25.99 18.91
C MET A 1 1.22 -25.72 19.38
N ASP A 2 2.16 -25.62 18.46
CA ASP A 2 3.60 -25.48 18.74
C ASP A 2 3.91 -24.04 19.16
N ILE A 3 4.81 -23.83 20.12
CA ILE A 3 5.30 -22.50 20.54
C ILE A 3 5.88 -21.74 19.33
N ASN A 4 6.56 -22.45 18.41
CA ASN A 4 7.10 -21.87 17.18
C ASN A 4 6.00 -21.33 16.23
N ASP A 5 4.78 -21.85 16.31
CA ASP A 5 3.66 -21.36 15.51
C ASP A 5 3.03 -20.10 16.11
N ILE A 6 3.09 -19.96 17.44
CA ILE A 6 2.60 -18.76 18.16
C ILE A 6 3.56 -17.60 17.91
N LEU A 7 4.87 -17.82 18.10
CA LEU A 7 5.90 -16.80 17.88
C LEU A 7 5.86 -16.27 16.44
N ARG A 8 5.77 -17.16 15.44
CA ARG A 8 5.62 -16.74 14.04
C ARG A 8 4.38 -15.88 13.81
N LYS A 9 3.22 -16.25 14.38
CA LYS A 9 1.98 -15.47 14.24
C LYS A 9 2.09 -14.08 14.85
N GLU A 10 2.79 -13.95 15.99
CA GLU A 10 3.03 -12.66 16.63
C GLU A 10 3.97 -11.79 15.79
N GLU A 11 5.09 -12.34 15.30
CA GLU A 11 6.01 -11.64 14.39
C GLU A 11 5.30 -11.14 13.12
N PHE A 12 4.47 -11.98 12.51
CA PHE A 12 3.67 -11.58 11.34
C PHE A 12 2.72 -10.42 11.66
N ARG A 13 2.05 -10.47 12.81
CA ARG A 13 1.14 -9.39 13.23
C ARG A 13 1.88 -8.08 13.47
N GLU A 14 3.06 -8.12 14.09
CA GLU A 14 3.87 -6.93 14.31
C GLU A 14 4.34 -6.31 13.00
N LEU A 15 4.79 -7.13 12.05
CA LEU A 15 5.16 -6.69 10.72
C LEU A 15 3.97 -6.03 9.99
N GLU A 16 2.78 -6.64 10.03
CA GLU A 16 1.59 -6.05 9.44
C GLU A 16 1.23 -4.69 10.05
N ASN A 17 1.32 -4.58 11.37
CA ASN A 17 1.07 -3.32 12.08
C ASN A 17 2.10 -2.25 11.75
N PHE A 18 3.36 -2.64 11.56
CA PHE A 18 4.42 -1.76 11.09
C PHE A 18 4.12 -1.23 9.69
N LEU A 19 3.89 -2.14 8.73
CA LEU A 19 3.62 -1.78 7.32
C LEU A 19 2.39 -0.90 7.17
N ASN A 20 1.33 -1.17 7.95
CA ASN A 20 0.12 -0.34 7.96
C ASN A 20 0.43 1.07 8.46
N ARG A 21 1.12 1.21 9.60
CA ARG A 21 1.47 2.54 10.15
C ARG A 21 2.37 3.34 9.23
N GLU A 22 3.36 2.69 8.64
CA GLU A 22 4.28 3.31 7.68
C GLU A 22 3.53 3.79 6.43
N MET A 23 2.67 2.95 5.87
CA MET A 23 1.81 3.31 4.73
C MET A 23 0.93 4.51 5.03
N HIS A 24 0.23 4.53 6.18
CA HIS A 24 -0.59 5.67 6.59
C HIS A 24 0.24 6.96 6.74
N THR A 25 1.45 6.84 7.28
CA THR A 25 2.35 8.00 7.50
C THR A 25 2.84 8.59 6.18
N LEU A 26 3.22 7.74 5.22
CA LEU A 26 3.79 8.17 3.95
C LEU A 26 2.72 8.62 2.95
N ALA A 27 1.61 7.89 2.87
CA ALA A 27 0.51 8.26 1.97
C ALA A 27 -0.26 9.49 2.47
N GLY A 28 -0.33 9.68 3.79
CA GLY A 28 -1.19 10.67 4.41
C GLY A 28 -2.69 10.34 4.24
N ASP A 29 -3.53 11.13 4.92
CA ASP A 29 -4.96 10.84 5.02
C ASP A 29 -5.68 10.86 3.66
N PHE A 30 -5.30 11.80 2.80
CA PHE A 30 -5.93 11.97 1.49
C PHE A 30 -5.71 10.77 0.57
N LEU A 31 -4.44 10.39 0.32
CA LEU A 31 -4.12 9.29 -0.58
C LEU A 31 -4.59 7.95 0.00
N MET A 32 -4.54 7.79 1.32
CA MET A 32 -5.10 6.63 1.99
C MET A 32 -6.61 6.51 1.79
N GLY A 33 -7.35 7.62 1.90
CA GLY A 33 -8.78 7.66 1.58
C GLY A 33 -9.05 7.20 0.15
N ARG A 34 -8.33 7.77 -0.82
CA ARG A 34 -8.45 7.40 -2.24
C ARG A 34 -8.15 5.93 -2.51
N MET A 35 -7.09 5.39 -1.91
CA MET A 35 -6.76 3.96 -2.03
C MET A 35 -7.89 3.07 -1.49
N LEU A 36 -8.48 3.42 -0.33
CA LEU A 36 -9.59 2.65 0.24
C LEU A 36 -10.87 2.77 -0.59
N GLU A 37 -11.15 3.93 -1.18
CA GLU A 37 -12.27 4.11 -2.12
C GLU A 37 -12.13 3.19 -3.34
N VAL A 38 -10.93 3.11 -3.93
CA VAL A 38 -10.67 2.31 -5.13
C VAL A 38 -10.69 0.81 -4.84
N PHE A 39 -10.04 0.35 -3.76
CA PHE A 39 -9.83 -1.08 -3.53
C PHE A 39 -10.80 -1.71 -2.52
N ASN A 40 -11.50 -0.90 -1.71
CA ASN A 40 -12.46 -1.33 -0.69
C ASN A 40 -11.92 -2.42 0.28
N SER A 41 -10.61 -2.47 0.48
CA SER A 41 -9.95 -3.46 1.34
C SER A 41 -8.56 -3.00 1.76
N GLY A 42 -8.33 -2.84 3.06
CA GLY A 42 -7.02 -2.44 3.60
C GLY A 42 -5.90 -3.43 3.28
N LEU A 43 -6.22 -4.73 3.20
CA LEU A 43 -5.25 -5.76 2.78
C LEU A 43 -4.82 -5.56 1.33
N VAL A 44 -5.77 -5.29 0.44
CA VAL A 44 -5.49 -5.04 -0.98
C VAL A 44 -4.70 -3.74 -1.14
N VAL A 45 -5.10 -2.68 -0.44
CA VAL A 45 -4.38 -1.39 -0.41
C VAL A 45 -2.92 -1.60 0.00
N ARG A 46 -2.68 -2.28 1.13
CA ARG A 46 -1.32 -2.56 1.61
C ARG A 46 -0.52 -3.33 0.58
N ASN A 47 -1.07 -4.43 0.06
CA ASN A 47 -0.36 -5.25 -0.91
C ASN A 47 -0.03 -4.45 -2.18
N TRP A 48 -0.96 -3.64 -2.67
CA TRP A 48 -0.76 -2.77 -3.82
C TRP A 48 0.32 -1.70 -3.56
N PHE A 49 0.27 -1.03 -2.41
CA PHE A 49 1.18 0.04 -2.04
C PHE A 49 2.65 -0.39 -1.97
N TYR A 50 2.90 -1.65 -1.59
CA TYR A 50 4.24 -2.25 -1.54
C TYR A 50 4.58 -3.11 -2.78
N SER A 51 3.70 -3.17 -3.78
CA SER A 51 3.93 -3.91 -5.03
C SER A 51 4.58 -3.03 -6.10
N LYS A 52 5.36 -3.65 -6.97
CA LYS A 52 5.94 -2.99 -8.14
C LYS A 52 4.87 -2.76 -9.20
N LEU A 53 4.77 -1.53 -9.72
CA LEU A 53 3.76 -1.15 -10.71
C LEU A 53 4.41 -0.75 -12.04
N PRO A 54 4.02 -1.33 -13.18
CA PRO A 54 4.50 -0.90 -14.49
C PRO A 54 4.25 0.59 -14.77
N ALA A 55 3.12 1.13 -14.32
CA ALA A 55 2.77 2.55 -14.44
C ALA A 55 3.71 3.50 -13.66
N LEU A 56 4.54 2.96 -12.76
CA LEU A 56 5.56 3.68 -12.00
C LEU A 56 6.96 3.13 -12.32
N ASP A 57 7.21 2.76 -13.58
CA ASP A 57 8.52 2.24 -14.03
C ASP A 57 9.01 1.01 -13.23
N TYR A 58 8.08 0.16 -12.79
CA TYR A 58 8.31 -1.00 -11.92
C TYR A 58 8.80 -0.67 -10.50
N ASP A 59 8.62 0.56 -10.04
CA ASP A 59 8.77 0.94 -8.63
C ASP A 59 7.47 0.80 -7.85
N ARG A 60 7.56 0.96 -6.54
CA ARG A 60 6.42 0.81 -5.62
C ARG A 60 5.82 2.18 -5.32
N PRO A 61 4.49 2.27 -5.13
CA PRO A 61 3.84 3.46 -4.57
C PRO A 61 4.51 3.96 -3.27
N TYR A 62 4.99 3.05 -2.45
CA TYR A 62 5.81 3.35 -1.27
C TYR A 62 7.01 4.25 -1.57
N ASP A 63 7.80 3.90 -2.59
CA ASP A 63 9.04 4.62 -2.92
C ASP A 63 8.70 6.05 -3.38
N TYR A 64 7.64 6.18 -4.18
CA TYR A 64 7.14 7.48 -4.64
C TYR A 64 6.64 8.35 -3.48
N CYS A 65 5.84 7.80 -2.57
CA CYS A 65 5.36 8.57 -1.41
C CYS A 65 6.51 9.00 -0.50
N LYS A 66 7.50 8.12 -0.31
CA LYS A 66 8.71 8.42 0.46
C LYS A 66 9.54 9.56 -0.15
N ASP A 67 9.57 9.65 -1.48
CA ASP A 67 10.27 10.70 -2.21
C ASP A 67 9.44 12.00 -2.36
N GLY A 68 8.26 12.08 -1.73
CA GLY A 68 7.35 13.23 -1.84
C GLY A 68 6.57 13.30 -3.16
N ARG A 69 6.59 12.22 -3.93
CA ARG A 69 5.94 12.03 -5.25
C ARG A 69 4.59 11.32 -5.14
N GLY A 70 3.83 11.67 -4.09
CA GLY A 70 2.51 11.06 -3.84
C GLY A 70 1.46 11.40 -4.91
N ARG A 71 1.65 12.50 -5.64
CA ARG A 71 0.75 12.91 -6.72
C ARG A 71 0.75 11.91 -7.88
N GLU A 72 1.90 11.38 -8.26
CA GLU A 72 1.99 10.37 -9.32
C GLU A 72 1.27 9.08 -8.91
N VAL A 73 1.30 8.72 -7.62
CA VAL A 73 0.53 7.58 -7.09
C VAL A 73 -0.96 7.84 -7.18
N GLU A 74 -1.42 9.05 -6.87
CA GLU A 74 -2.81 9.47 -7.05
C GLU A 74 -3.27 9.38 -8.51
N GLU A 75 -2.43 9.82 -9.45
CA GLU A 75 -2.73 9.74 -10.89
C GLU A 75 -2.90 8.29 -11.35
N VAL A 76 -2.09 7.35 -10.83
CA VAL A 76 -2.27 5.92 -11.09
C VAL A 76 -3.60 5.43 -10.51
N LEU A 77 -3.97 5.82 -9.29
CA LEU A 77 -5.26 5.46 -8.70
C LEU A 77 -6.44 5.98 -9.53
N GLY A 78 -6.36 7.20 -10.04
CA GLY A 78 -7.39 7.77 -10.93
C GLY A 78 -7.54 6.96 -12.22
N ARG A 79 -6.45 6.47 -12.81
CA ARG A 79 -6.52 5.58 -13.98
C ARG A 79 -7.20 4.26 -13.65
N ILE A 80 -6.87 3.66 -12.50
CA ILE A 80 -7.48 2.41 -12.04
C ILE A 80 -8.99 2.59 -11.82
N GLU A 81 -9.41 3.69 -11.18
CA GLU A 81 -10.83 4.01 -10.96
C GLU A 81 -11.62 4.12 -12.27
N HIS A 82 -11.01 4.70 -13.31
CA HIS A 82 -11.61 4.81 -14.64
C HIS A 82 -11.45 3.56 -15.53
N GLY A 83 -10.88 2.47 -15.00
CA GLY A 83 -10.67 1.22 -15.75
C GLY A 83 -9.58 1.32 -16.83
N ILE A 84 -8.69 2.30 -16.73
CA ILE A 84 -7.54 2.48 -17.64
C ILE A 84 -6.35 1.75 -17.04
N TYR A 85 -6.09 0.54 -17.52
CA TYR A 85 -4.92 -0.25 -17.11
C TYR A 85 -3.70 0.16 -17.96
N SER A 86 -2.61 0.57 -17.31
CA SER A 86 -1.33 0.97 -17.93
C SER A 86 -0.21 0.06 -17.44
#